data_AF-A0ABD3MAU7-F1
#
_entry.id   AF-A0ABD3MAU7-F1
#
_cell.length_a   1.000
_cell.length_b   1.000
_cell.length_c   1.000
_cell.angle_alpha   90.00
_cell.angle_beta   90.00
_cell.angle_gamma   90.00
#
_symmetry.space_group_name_H-M   'P 1'
#
loop_
_entity.id
_entity.type
_entity.pdbx_description
1 polymer ?
#
loop_
_entity_poly.entity_id
_entity_poly.type
_entity_poly.pdbx_seq_one_letter_code
_entity_poly.pdbx_strand_id
1 'polypeptide(L)'
;MVAVKMRAEEPSATATSTSLDLVLDDDAMAQQSRASSSSLPPSNKQHTCASTTILPIAIIGSSYAGLTYAHVLHRHSIPYTLFDVKSPPYTYVSGGTKFNIPSYEFIAKELDLEYSYQQNDEDRPTREDVIESFLARVRSNLITSRRVVKIECRGADSGCFYLHTISTYSAEGKQQSQQKSESAILYGPYQSVVGGDGVNSTVRATALPGTFLIGDARWVNDRWYDLGLQRIDCGADIALIDGYELGQAMVMKSSNGSDISGGDLDTTITCKFSAYEISRRRTMRRLSILIVLLAIVMTKIQQRKSW
;
A
#
# COMPACT_ATOMS: atom_id res chain seq x y z
N MET A 1 -24.81 55.70 1.47
CA MET A 1 -24.12 56.00 2.74
C MET A 1 -23.97 54.71 3.52
N VAL A 2 -22.87 53.98 3.30
CA VAL A 2 -22.43 52.81 4.08
C VAL A 2 -20.91 52.83 4.03
N ALA A 3 -20.28 52.76 5.20
CA ALA A 3 -18.88 53.08 5.45
C ALA A 3 -17.90 51.97 5.03
N VAL A 4 -16.82 52.37 4.37
CA VAL A 4 -15.62 51.57 4.10
C VAL A 4 -14.73 51.60 5.33
N LYS A 5 -14.39 50.42 5.89
CA LYS A 5 -13.41 50.29 6.97
C LYS A 5 -12.11 49.74 6.41
N MET A 6 -11.10 50.60 6.32
CA MET A 6 -9.70 50.24 6.05
C MET A 6 -9.02 49.72 7.34
N ARG A 7 -8.13 48.74 7.19
CA ARG A 7 -6.99 48.42 8.08
C ARG A 7 -5.95 47.69 7.20
N ALA A 8 -4.87 48.35 6.80
CA ALA A 8 -3.66 48.75 7.54
C ALA A 8 -2.59 47.64 7.51
N GLU A 9 -1.48 47.98 6.86
CA GLU A 9 -0.28 47.19 6.58
C GLU A 9 0.54 46.83 7.84
N GLU A 10 1.45 45.88 7.64
CA GLU A 10 2.40 45.26 8.57
C GLU A 10 3.39 46.25 9.24
N PRO A 11 4.22 45.75 10.19
CA PRO A 11 5.61 45.57 9.78
C PRO A 11 6.33 44.30 10.27
N SER A 12 7.17 43.79 9.35
CA SER A 12 8.47 43.11 9.48
C SER A 12 9.17 43.07 10.86
N ALA A 13 9.71 41.89 11.21
CA ALA A 13 10.90 41.77 12.06
C ALA A 13 11.72 40.51 11.72
N THR A 14 13.02 40.74 11.55
CA THR A 14 14.12 39.82 11.18
C THR A 14 14.66 38.95 12.33
N ALA A 15 14.98 37.70 11.98
CA ALA A 15 16.12 36.84 12.38
C ALA A 15 16.58 36.71 13.86
N THR A 16 16.70 35.46 14.33
CA THR A 16 17.95 34.97 14.93
C THR A 16 18.03 33.43 14.98
N SER A 17 19.21 32.95 14.59
CA SER A 17 19.69 31.57 14.57
C SER A 17 20.09 31.12 15.98
N THR A 18 19.84 29.85 16.32
CA THR A 18 20.63 29.13 17.33
C THR A 18 20.66 27.64 17.01
N SER A 19 21.82 27.20 16.52
CA SER A 19 22.28 25.82 16.41
C SER A 19 22.65 25.30 17.80
N LEU A 20 22.20 24.09 18.15
CA LEU A 20 22.67 23.35 19.32
C LEU A 20 23.29 22.04 18.81
N ASP A 21 24.61 22.08 18.63
CA ASP A 21 25.47 20.90 18.54
C ASP A 21 25.72 20.39 19.96
N LEU A 22 25.41 19.13 20.24
CA LEU A 22 25.83 18.42 21.44
C LEU A 22 26.94 17.45 21.07
N VAL A 23 28.14 17.81 21.50
CA VAL A 23 29.39 17.03 21.46
C VAL A 23 29.29 15.90 22.48
N LEU A 24 29.63 14.68 22.05
CA LEU A 24 29.84 13.51 22.92
C LEU A 24 31.32 13.52 23.36
N ASP A 25 31.56 13.59 24.67
CA ASP A 25 32.88 13.39 25.27
C ASP A 25 33.09 11.90 25.57
N ASP A 26 34.10 11.32 24.91
CA ASP A 26 34.73 10.06 25.26
C ASP A 26 35.94 10.31 26.20
N ASP A 27 36.35 9.26 26.92
CA ASP A 27 37.57 9.09 27.73
C ASP A 27 37.53 9.43 29.24
N ALA A 28 37.40 8.37 30.05
CA ALA A 28 38.12 8.26 31.32
C ALA A 28 38.46 6.80 31.68
N MET A 29 39.65 6.42 31.22
CA MET A 29 40.62 5.41 31.65
C MET A 29 40.40 4.51 32.89
N ALA A 30 40.89 3.29 32.68
CA ALA A 30 41.14 2.19 33.59
C ALA A 30 42.11 2.47 34.75
N GLN A 31 41.96 1.74 35.85
CA GLN A 31 43.06 1.26 36.69
C GLN A 31 42.74 -0.11 37.35
N GLN A 32 43.73 -0.99 37.30
CA GLN A 32 43.73 -2.40 37.74
C GLN A 32 43.95 -2.53 39.27
N SER A 33 43.41 -3.59 39.90
CA SER A 33 44.23 -4.75 40.34
C SER A 33 43.53 -5.74 41.30
N ARG A 34 43.66 -7.03 40.92
CA ARG A 34 43.90 -8.27 41.70
C ARG A 34 42.93 -8.76 42.81
N ALA A 35 42.18 -9.79 42.40
CA ALA A 35 42.10 -11.17 42.96
C ALA A 35 41.70 -11.41 44.43
N SER A 36 40.52 -12.01 44.62
CA SER A 36 40.32 -13.19 45.48
C SER A 36 39.02 -13.93 45.13
N SER A 37 39.09 -15.25 45.21
CA SER A 37 38.12 -16.27 44.88
C SER A 37 36.83 -16.28 45.72
N SER A 38 35.67 -16.54 45.12
CA SER A 38 34.73 -17.63 45.49
C SER A 38 33.30 -17.42 44.96
N SER A 39 32.67 -18.54 44.58
CA SER A 39 31.23 -18.76 44.31
C SER A 39 30.52 -17.93 43.23
N LEU A 40 30.27 -18.56 42.09
CA LEU A 40 29.29 -18.17 41.08
C LEU A 40 27.85 -18.26 41.66
N PRO A 41 27.02 -17.21 41.55
CA PRO A 41 25.58 -17.38 41.37
C PRO A 41 25.25 -17.50 39.87
N PRO A 42 24.13 -18.14 39.49
CA PRO A 42 23.77 -18.33 38.09
C PRO A 42 23.54 -16.96 37.44
N SER A 43 24.23 -16.73 36.31
CA SER A 43 23.98 -15.56 35.49
C SER A 43 22.56 -15.62 34.96
N ASN A 44 21.72 -14.76 35.51
CA ASN A 44 20.46 -14.41 34.90
C ASN A 44 20.83 -13.65 33.63
N LYS A 45 21.00 -14.38 32.52
CA LYS A 45 21.07 -13.79 31.19
C LYS A 45 19.74 -13.10 30.97
N GLN A 46 19.69 -11.81 31.30
CA GLN A 46 18.73 -10.91 30.73
C GLN A 46 18.88 -11.07 29.22
N HIS A 47 17.95 -11.80 28.62
CA HIS A 47 17.65 -11.68 27.22
C HIS A 47 17.25 -10.22 27.02
N THR A 48 18.21 -9.40 26.62
CA THR A 48 17.90 -8.20 25.87
C THR A 48 17.18 -8.69 24.63
N CYS A 49 15.84 -8.64 24.65
CA CYS A 49 15.03 -8.72 23.46
C CYS A 49 15.58 -7.67 22.51
N ALA A 50 16.32 -8.10 21.47
CA ALA A 50 16.53 -7.27 20.31
C ALA A 50 15.13 -6.87 19.85
N SER A 51 14.81 -5.59 19.96
CA SER A 51 13.61 -5.04 19.35
C SER A 51 13.78 -5.21 17.85
N THR A 52 13.31 -6.33 17.30
CA THR A 52 13.21 -6.52 15.85
C THR A 52 12.25 -5.45 15.37
N THR A 53 12.78 -4.35 14.84
CA THR A 53 11.97 -3.23 14.37
C THR A 53 11.08 -3.73 13.24
N ILE A 54 9.77 -3.83 13.52
CA ILE A 54 8.78 -4.22 12.53
C ILE A 54 8.71 -3.10 11.48
N LEU A 55 9.13 -3.41 10.26
CA LEU A 55 9.09 -2.47 9.15
C LEU A 55 7.65 -2.28 8.67
N PRO A 56 7.24 -1.05 8.32
CA PRO A 56 5.88 -0.78 7.89
C PRO A 56 5.54 -1.39 6.52
N ILE A 57 4.25 -1.52 6.25
CA ILE A 57 3.71 -1.88 4.93
C ILE A 57 3.34 -0.60 4.17
N ALA A 58 3.78 -0.47 2.92
CA ALA A 58 3.31 0.60 2.05
C ALA A 58 2.06 0.18 1.29
N ILE A 59 1.03 1.02 1.29
CA ILE A 59 -0.22 0.82 0.55
C ILE A 59 -0.34 1.95 -0.46
N ILE A 60 -0.44 1.64 -1.75
CA ILE A 60 -0.56 2.63 -2.83
C ILE A 60 -1.99 2.61 -3.35
N GLY A 61 -2.74 3.69 -3.11
CA GLY A 61 -4.15 3.85 -3.42
C GLY A 61 -5.03 3.72 -2.18
N SER A 62 -5.83 4.74 -1.92
CA SER A 62 -6.70 4.88 -0.74
C SER A 62 -8.19 4.91 -1.09
N SER A 63 -8.58 4.05 -2.03
CA SER A 63 -9.99 3.74 -2.30
C SER A 63 -10.43 2.50 -1.49
N TYR A 64 -11.55 1.88 -1.84
CA TYR A 64 -12.17 0.75 -1.14
C TYR A 64 -11.17 -0.32 -0.68
N ALA A 65 -10.35 -0.86 -1.60
CA ALA A 65 -9.42 -1.94 -1.27
C ALA A 65 -8.31 -1.50 -0.31
N GLY A 66 -7.64 -0.39 -0.62
CA GLY A 66 -6.51 0.10 0.17
C GLY A 66 -6.93 0.55 1.57
N LEU A 67 -8.09 1.21 1.68
CA LEU A 67 -8.65 1.60 2.97
C LEU A 67 -9.07 0.39 3.80
N THR A 68 -9.75 -0.60 3.20
CA THR A 68 -10.13 -1.83 3.91
C THR A 68 -8.91 -2.57 4.45
N TYR A 69 -7.88 -2.73 3.61
CA TYR A 69 -6.63 -3.36 4.01
C TYR A 69 -5.94 -2.57 5.13
N ALA A 70 -5.86 -1.24 5.02
CA ALA A 70 -5.30 -0.37 6.05
C ALA A 70 -6.02 -0.51 7.40
N HIS A 71 -7.34 -0.68 7.40
CA HIS A 71 -8.11 -0.91 8.62
C HIS A 71 -7.79 -2.22 9.31
N VAL A 72 -7.66 -3.30 8.54
CA VAL A 72 -7.23 -4.59 9.11
C VAL A 72 -5.87 -4.44 9.77
N LEU A 73 -4.89 -3.83 9.08
CA LEU A 73 -3.56 -3.59 9.65
C LEU A 73 -3.62 -2.72 10.92
N HIS A 74 -4.41 -1.65 10.88
CA HIS A 74 -4.57 -0.72 11.99
C HIS A 74 -5.13 -1.41 13.23
N ARG A 75 -6.21 -2.21 13.09
CA ARG A 75 -6.83 -2.96 14.18
C ARG A 75 -5.85 -3.92 14.86
N HIS A 76 -4.91 -4.46 14.09
CA HIS A 76 -3.90 -5.40 14.57
C HIS A 76 -2.55 -4.74 14.90
N SER A 77 -2.49 -3.41 14.97
CA SER A 77 -1.28 -2.65 15.32
C SER A 77 -0.08 -2.96 14.39
N ILE A 78 -0.35 -3.34 13.14
CA ILE A 78 0.69 -3.54 12.11
C ILE A 78 1.02 -2.17 11.52
N PRO A 79 2.29 -1.70 11.55
CA PRO A 79 2.64 -0.39 11.01
C PRO A 79 2.42 -0.31 9.50
N TYR A 80 1.87 0.81 9.01
CA TYR A 80 1.66 1.03 7.58
C TYR A 80 1.70 2.52 7.21
N THR A 81 1.94 2.78 5.93
CA THR A 81 1.77 4.10 5.31
C THR A 81 0.90 3.95 4.07
N LEU A 82 -0.13 4.80 3.97
CA LEU A 82 -1.07 4.81 2.86
C LEU A 82 -0.74 6.00 1.95
N PHE A 83 -0.62 5.78 0.65
CA PHE A 83 -0.31 6.81 -0.33
C PHE A 83 -1.47 7.00 -1.30
N ASP A 84 -1.79 8.25 -1.64
CA ASP A 84 -2.73 8.54 -2.71
C ASP A 84 -2.30 9.74 -3.56
N VAL A 85 -2.64 9.66 -4.84
CA VAL A 85 -2.40 10.70 -5.83
C VAL A 85 -3.34 11.89 -5.64
N LYS A 86 -4.53 11.66 -5.07
CA LYS A 86 -5.54 12.67 -4.74
C LYS A 86 -5.47 13.00 -3.25
N SER A 87 -5.99 14.16 -2.89
CA SER A 87 -6.35 14.49 -1.51
C SER A 87 -7.86 14.35 -1.32
N PRO A 88 -8.34 13.91 -0.13
CA PRO A 88 -9.75 13.98 0.21
C PRO A 88 -10.30 15.42 0.14
N PRO A 89 -11.60 15.61 -0.16
CA PRO A 89 -12.57 14.58 -0.49
C PRO A 89 -12.33 14.03 -1.90
N TYR A 90 -12.47 12.71 -2.06
CA TYR A 90 -12.24 12.09 -3.35
C TYR A 90 -13.45 12.26 -4.26
N THR A 91 -13.27 13.05 -5.32
CA THR A 91 -14.24 13.10 -6.42
C THR A 91 -14.08 11.84 -7.28
N TYR A 92 -15.06 10.95 -7.24
CA TYR A 92 -15.10 9.76 -8.09
C TYR A 92 -16.08 9.90 -9.25
N VAL A 93 -15.75 9.21 -10.33
CA VAL A 93 -16.55 9.19 -11.57
C VAL A 93 -17.84 8.41 -11.31
N SER A 94 -18.97 9.05 -11.58
CA SER A 94 -20.30 8.46 -11.65
C SER A 94 -20.39 7.49 -12.82
N GLY A 95 -19.95 6.24 -12.60
CA GLY A 95 -20.10 5.13 -13.53
C GLY A 95 -20.87 3.98 -12.88
N GLY A 96 -21.80 3.39 -13.63
CA GLY A 96 -22.71 2.34 -13.16
C GLY A 96 -24.08 2.88 -12.78
N THR A 97 -25.14 2.21 -13.22
CA THR A 97 -26.53 2.62 -12.98
C THR A 97 -26.97 2.43 -11.54
N LYS A 98 -26.25 1.60 -10.75
CA LYS A 98 -26.46 1.40 -9.30
C LYS A 98 -25.12 1.10 -8.62
N PHE A 99 -24.77 1.89 -7.61
CA PHE A 99 -23.70 1.52 -6.69
C PHE A 99 -24.23 0.40 -5.77
N ASN A 100 -23.50 -0.71 -5.70
CA ASN A 100 -23.91 -1.87 -4.94
C ASN A 100 -22.68 -2.51 -4.27
N ILE A 101 -22.74 -2.64 -2.95
CA ILE A 101 -21.69 -3.26 -2.13
C ILE A 101 -22.35 -4.15 -1.07
N PRO A 102 -22.83 -5.34 -1.43
CA PRO A 102 -23.49 -6.25 -0.49
C PRO A 102 -22.60 -6.64 0.68
N SER A 103 -21.27 -6.64 0.51
CA SER A 103 -20.32 -7.02 1.57
C SER A 103 -20.02 -5.89 2.55
N TYR A 104 -20.50 -4.66 2.31
CA TYR A 104 -20.17 -3.51 3.15
C TYR A 104 -20.58 -3.70 4.60
N GLU A 105 -21.82 -4.13 4.86
CA GLU A 105 -22.34 -4.32 6.22
C GLU A 105 -21.48 -5.33 7.01
N PHE A 106 -21.19 -6.47 6.39
CA PHE A 106 -20.31 -7.49 6.99
C PHE A 106 -18.92 -6.92 7.29
N ILE A 107 -18.29 -6.26 6.33
CA ILE A 107 -16.92 -5.73 6.47
C ILE A 107 -16.87 -4.58 7.49
N ALA A 108 -17.84 -3.67 7.48
CA ALA A 108 -17.94 -2.59 8.45
C ALA A 108 -18.05 -3.12 9.88
N LYS A 109 -18.86 -4.17 10.08
CA LYS A 109 -18.99 -4.85 11.38
C LYS A 109 -17.68 -5.54 11.81
N GLU A 110 -17.05 -6.30 10.92
CA GLU A 110 -15.77 -6.97 11.20
C GLU A 110 -14.65 -5.97 11.53
N LEU A 111 -14.67 -4.80 10.88
CA LEU A 111 -13.72 -3.73 11.11
C LEU A 111 -14.13 -2.76 12.22
N ASP A 112 -15.26 -3.01 12.89
CA ASP A 112 -15.80 -2.13 13.95
C ASP A 112 -15.90 -0.66 13.50
N LEU A 113 -16.36 -0.43 12.26
CA LEU A 113 -16.59 0.91 11.73
C LEU A 113 -17.94 1.44 12.22
N GLU A 114 -18.02 2.74 12.46
CA GLU A 114 -19.30 3.39 12.71
C GLU A 114 -20.20 3.18 11.48
N TYR A 115 -21.23 2.37 11.68
CA TYR A 115 -22.21 2.00 10.67
C TYR A 115 -23.54 2.67 11.02
N SER A 116 -23.88 3.76 10.32
CA SER A 116 -25.14 4.49 10.50
C SER A 116 -26.00 4.39 9.25
N TYR A 117 -26.38 3.17 8.86
CA TYR A 117 -27.32 2.98 7.77
C TYR A 117 -28.69 2.56 8.31
N GLN A 118 -29.74 3.34 8.02
CA GLN A 118 -31.12 2.92 8.27
C GLN A 118 -31.55 1.98 7.16
N GLN A 119 -31.99 0.78 7.54
CA GLN A 119 -32.32 -0.36 6.68
C GLN A 119 -33.64 -0.16 5.89
N ASN A 120 -33.87 1.02 5.32
CA ASN A 120 -34.94 1.26 4.36
C ASN A 120 -34.38 1.06 2.93
N ASP A 121 -35.17 0.42 2.06
CA ASP A 121 -34.77 0.00 0.70
C ASP A 121 -34.36 1.16 -0.24
N GLU A 122 -34.68 2.41 0.13
CA GLU A 122 -34.44 3.62 -0.67
C GLU A 122 -33.07 4.29 -0.40
N ASP A 123 -32.40 4.01 0.72
CA ASP A 123 -31.30 4.88 1.22
C ASP A 123 -29.86 4.43 0.90
N ARG A 124 -29.61 3.45 0.02
CA ARG A 124 -28.29 2.76 -0.12
C ARG A 124 -27.05 3.65 0.08
N PRO A 125 -26.01 3.20 0.82
CA PRO A 125 -24.86 4.03 1.13
C PRO A 125 -24.21 4.58 -0.14
N THR A 126 -23.84 5.85 -0.14
CA THR A 126 -23.13 6.45 -1.27
C THR A 126 -21.65 6.03 -1.26
N ARG A 127 -20.94 6.33 -2.35
CA ARG A 127 -19.50 6.07 -2.44
C ARG A 127 -18.74 6.86 -1.38
N GLU A 128 -19.18 8.09 -1.18
CA GLU A 128 -18.67 9.06 -0.23
C GLU A 128 -18.88 8.56 1.21
N ASP A 129 -20.07 8.05 1.55
CA ASP A 129 -20.36 7.50 2.89
C ASP A 129 -19.43 6.34 3.23
N VAL A 130 -19.28 5.40 2.30
CA VAL A 130 -18.38 4.26 2.49
C VAL A 130 -16.96 4.77 2.69
N ILE A 131 -16.45 5.64 1.82
CA ILE A 131 -15.05 6.09 1.92
C ILE A 131 -14.78 6.91 3.17
N GLU A 132 -15.66 7.84 3.55
CA GLU A 132 -15.48 8.65 4.75
C GLU A 132 -15.51 7.79 6.01
N SER A 133 -16.40 6.78 6.08
CA SER A 133 -16.44 5.84 7.22
C SER A 133 -15.12 5.08 7.38
N PHE A 134 -14.42 4.78 6.28
CA PHE A 134 -13.10 4.16 6.34
C PHE A 134 -11.98 5.21 6.55
N LEU A 135 -12.08 6.43 6.04
CA LEU A 135 -10.98 7.40 6.15
C LEU A 135 -10.73 7.82 7.60
N ALA A 136 -11.79 7.99 8.41
CA ALA A 136 -11.71 8.60 9.74
C ALA A 136 -10.59 8.01 10.64
N ARG A 137 -10.46 6.68 10.69
CA ARG A 137 -9.49 5.99 11.55
C ARG A 137 -8.07 5.95 11.00
N VAL A 138 -7.92 5.89 9.67
CA VAL A 138 -6.62 5.67 9.01
C VAL A 138 -5.98 6.94 8.48
N ARG A 139 -6.69 8.09 8.61
CA ARG A 139 -6.29 9.39 8.04
C ARG A 139 -4.91 9.86 8.48
N SER A 140 -4.49 9.57 9.72
CA SER A 140 -3.17 9.94 10.23
C SER A 140 -2.01 9.28 9.47
N ASN A 141 -2.27 8.15 8.82
CA ASN A 141 -1.26 7.36 8.11
C ASN A 141 -1.29 7.63 6.59
N LEU A 142 -2.16 8.54 6.14
CA LEU A 142 -2.38 8.87 4.74
C LEU A 142 -1.47 10.01 4.28
N ILE A 143 -0.67 9.74 3.25
CA ILE A 143 0.13 10.70 2.50
C ILE A 143 -0.58 10.94 1.16
N THR A 144 -1.13 12.13 0.98
CA THR A 144 -1.91 12.50 -0.20
C THR A 144 -1.09 13.33 -1.19
N SER A 145 -1.67 13.58 -2.37
CA SER A 145 -1.06 14.44 -3.40
C SER A 145 0.32 13.95 -3.83
N ARG A 146 0.56 12.64 -3.74
CA ARG A 146 1.80 11.97 -4.08
C ARG A 146 1.54 10.85 -5.05
N ARG A 147 2.22 10.88 -6.19
CA ARG A 147 2.23 9.76 -7.13
C ARG A 147 3.48 8.94 -6.91
N VAL A 148 3.31 7.64 -6.67
CA VAL A 148 4.43 6.69 -6.67
C VAL A 148 4.81 6.38 -8.12
N VAL A 149 6.03 6.73 -8.50
CA VAL A 149 6.54 6.58 -9.87
C VAL A 149 7.51 5.41 -10.04
N LYS A 150 8.16 5.00 -8.94
CA LYS A 150 9.08 3.86 -8.96
C LYS A 150 9.09 3.19 -7.59
N ILE A 151 9.19 1.86 -7.61
CA ILE A 151 9.38 1.03 -6.43
C ILE A 151 10.74 0.36 -6.58
N GLU A 152 11.60 0.54 -5.59
CA GLU A 152 12.94 -0.05 -5.54
C GLU A 152 13.00 -1.04 -4.39
N CYS A 153 13.53 -2.24 -4.64
CA CYS A 153 13.81 -3.23 -3.59
C CYS A 153 15.32 -3.32 -3.38
N ARG A 154 15.77 -3.28 -2.12
CA ARG A 154 17.19 -3.37 -1.74
C ARG A 154 17.42 -4.55 -0.80
N GLY A 155 18.32 -5.45 -1.17
CA GLY A 155 18.69 -6.66 -0.40
C GLY A 155 18.41 -7.95 -1.18
N ALA A 156 19.26 -8.97 -0.98
CA ALA A 156 19.32 -10.15 -1.85
C ALA A 156 18.12 -11.11 -1.73
N ASP A 157 17.57 -11.32 -0.52
CA ASP A 157 16.64 -12.43 -0.28
C ASP A 157 15.24 -12.02 0.22
N SER A 158 15.09 -10.84 0.84
CA SER A 158 13.78 -10.32 1.32
C SER A 158 13.72 -8.79 1.35
N GLY A 159 14.39 -8.15 0.40
CA GLY A 159 14.81 -6.75 0.48
C GLY A 159 13.75 -5.73 0.92
N CYS A 160 14.21 -4.65 1.55
CA CYS A 160 13.35 -3.53 1.93
C CYS A 160 12.93 -2.75 0.69
N PHE A 161 11.69 -2.29 0.68
CA PHE A 161 11.14 -1.47 -0.39
C PHE A 161 11.28 0.01 -0.09
N TYR A 162 11.56 0.76 -1.16
CA TYR A 162 11.62 2.21 -1.16
C TYR A 162 10.75 2.76 -2.29
N LEU A 163 9.88 3.70 -1.96
CA LEU A 163 8.93 4.31 -2.89
C LEU A 163 9.48 5.67 -3.30
N HIS A 164 9.69 5.85 -4.60
CA HIS A 164 10.02 7.14 -5.18
C HIS A 164 8.71 7.82 -5.58
N THR A 165 8.47 9.00 -5.02
CA THR A 165 7.22 9.74 -5.21
C THR A 165 7.47 11.13 -5.75
N ILE A 166 6.50 11.66 -6.50
CA ILE A 166 6.49 13.05 -6.96
C ILE A 166 5.23 13.74 -6.46
N SER A 167 5.31 15.07 -6.26
CA SER A 167 4.10 15.85 -5.97
C SER A 167 3.17 15.83 -7.17
N THR A 168 1.86 15.81 -6.93
CA THR A 168 0.84 15.97 -7.99
C THR A 168 0.27 17.37 -8.05
N TYR A 169 0.69 18.24 -7.12
CA TYR A 169 0.33 19.64 -7.06
C TYR A 169 1.59 20.50 -7.09
N SER A 170 1.53 21.65 -7.77
CA SER A 170 2.57 22.67 -7.66
C SER A 170 2.58 23.33 -6.28
N ALA A 171 3.66 24.04 -5.96
CA ALA A 171 3.73 24.91 -4.80
C ALA A 171 2.59 25.96 -4.75
N GLU A 172 1.98 26.26 -5.90
CA GLU A 172 0.85 27.17 -6.07
C GLU A 172 -0.53 26.46 -5.98
N GLY A 173 -0.57 25.17 -5.63
CA GLY A 173 -1.80 24.41 -5.43
C GLY A 173 -2.53 23.99 -6.71
N LYS A 174 -1.90 24.08 -7.89
CA LYS A 174 -2.48 23.61 -9.16
C LYS A 174 -2.07 22.18 -9.45
N GLN A 175 -2.99 21.35 -9.95
CA GLN A 175 -2.66 19.99 -10.41
C GLN A 175 -1.63 20.06 -11.53
N GLN A 176 -0.50 19.36 -11.36
CA GLN A 176 0.52 19.24 -12.39
C GLN A 176 0.12 18.12 -13.36
N SER A 177 -0.19 18.48 -14.59
CA SER A 177 -0.44 17.56 -15.70
C SER A 177 0.84 17.11 -16.42
N GLN A 178 1.98 17.78 -16.17
CA GLN A 178 3.28 17.46 -16.74
C GLN A 178 4.30 17.27 -15.62
N GLN A 179 5.13 16.23 -15.73
CA GLN A 179 6.33 16.04 -14.89
C GLN A 179 7.25 17.23 -15.09
N LYS A 180 7.10 18.28 -14.28
CA LYS A 180 8.21 19.20 -14.04
C LYS A 180 9.25 18.40 -13.27
N SER A 181 10.53 18.63 -13.54
CA SER A 181 11.65 17.90 -12.95
C SER A 181 11.80 18.20 -11.46
N GLU A 182 10.80 17.84 -10.66
CA GLU A 182 10.87 17.81 -9.20
C GLU A 182 11.68 16.58 -8.79
N SER A 183 12.59 16.77 -7.83
CA SER A 183 13.32 15.66 -7.23
C SER A 183 12.33 14.72 -6.56
N ALA A 184 12.41 13.44 -6.90
CA ALA A 184 11.56 12.43 -6.29
C ALA A 184 11.86 12.35 -4.77
N ILE A 185 10.81 12.32 -3.96
CA ILE A 185 10.91 12.06 -2.53
C ILE A 185 10.90 10.56 -2.30
N LEU A 186 11.88 10.09 -1.55
CA LEU A 186 12.05 8.69 -1.19
C LEU A 186 11.35 8.38 0.15
N TYR A 187 10.50 7.36 0.16
CA TYR A 187 9.88 6.83 1.36
C TYR A 187 10.33 5.39 1.60
N GLY A 188 10.57 5.02 2.84
CA GLY A 188 10.98 3.68 3.26
C GLY A 188 11.98 3.72 4.41
N PRO A 189 12.47 2.56 4.88
CA PRO A 189 12.23 1.22 4.35
C PRO A 189 10.82 0.68 4.66
N TYR A 190 10.25 -0.07 3.72
CA TYR A 190 9.02 -0.85 3.89
C TYR A 190 9.30 -2.34 3.77
N GLN A 191 8.54 -3.15 4.48
CA GLN A 191 8.63 -4.61 4.40
C GLN A 191 7.96 -5.17 3.15
N SER A 192 6.84 -4.57 2.74
CA SER A 192 6.08 -4.98 1.56
C SER A 192 5.35 -3.78 0.98
N VAL A 193 4.91 -3.93 -0.27
CA VAL A 193 4.16 -2.90 -0.99
C VAL A 193 2.89 -3.50 -1.56
N VAL A 194 1.75 -2.87 -1.29
CA VAL A 194 0.43 -3.29 -1.74
C VAL A 194 -0.14 -2.26 -2.70
N GLY A 195 -0.48 -2.68 -3.92
CA GLY A 195 -1.09 -1.84 -4.95
C GLY A 195 -2.62 -1.97 -4.92
N GLY A 196 -3.29 -0.87 -4.58
CA GLY A 196 -4.74 -0.67 -4.62
C GLY A 196 -5.14 0.58 -5.42
N ASP A 197 -4.22 1.13 -6.22
CA ASP A 197 -4.34 2.34 -7.06
C ASP A 197 -4.95 2.07 -8.45
N GLY A 198 -5.61 0.91 -8.59
CA GLY A 198 -6.44 0.56 -9.73
C GLY A 198 -5.69 0.05 -10.97
N VAL A 199 -6.33 0.18 -12.12
CA VAL A 199 -5.95 -0.48 -13.38
C VAL A 199 -4.58 -0.10 -13.92
N ASN A 200 -3.98 0.99 -13.42
CA ASN A 200 -2.66 1.50 -13.80
C ASN A 200 -1.63 1.44 -12.66
N SER A 201 -1.86 0.58 -11.65
CA SER A 201 -0.96 0.35 -10.52
C SER A 201 0.52 0.24 -10.87
N THR A 202 1.35 1.04 -10.19
CA THR A 202 2.82 1.00 -10.28
C THR A 202 3.36 -0.34 -9.77
N VAL A 203 2.74 -0.94 -8.75
CA VAL A 203 3.13 -2.25 -8.20
C VAL A 203 3.02 -3.35 -9.25
N ARG A 204 2.00 -3.27 -10.10
CA ARG A 204 1.81 -4.24 -11.19
C ARG A 204 2.88 -4.10 -12.27
N ALA A 205 3.34 -2.88 -12.53
CA ALA A 205 4.37 -2.63 -13.54
C ALA A 205 5.73 -3.21 -13.13
N THR A 206 6.05 -3.20 -11.84
CA THR A 206 7.32 -3.73 -11.31
C THR A 206 7.23 -5.21 -10.93
N ALA A 207 6.10 -5.64 -10.34
CA ALA A 207 5.79 -7.02 -9.97
C ALA A 207 6.93 -7.76 -9.23
N LEU A 208 7.54 -7.10 -8.25
CA LEU A 208 8.65 -7.66 -7.47
C LEU A 208 8.14 -8.70 -6.46
N PRO A 209 8.96 -9.72 -6.08
CA PRO A 209 8.67 -10.57 -4.92
C PRO A 209 8.42 -9.70 -3.68
N GLY A 210 7.48 -10.08 -2.80
CA GLY A 210 7.12 -9.28 -1.62
C GLY A 210 6.17 -8.10 -1.90
N THR A 211 5.62 -8.00 -3.12
CA THR A 211 4.60 -7.01 -3.47
C THR A 211 3.26 -7.66 -3.82
N PHE A 212 2.16 -6.98 -3.50
CA PHE A 212 0.80 -7.52 -3.60
C PHE A 212 -0.13 -6.57 -4.35
N LEU A 213 -1.20 -7.10 -4.93
CA LEU A 213 -2.23 -6.35 -5.65
C LEU A 213 -3.62 -6.67 -5.10
N ILE A 214 -4.46 -5.66 -4.90
CA ILE A 214 -5.84 -5.80 -4.43
C ILE A 214 -6.82 -4.96 -5.28
N GLY A 215 -8.09 -5.36 -5.29
CA GLY A 215 -9.14 -4.69 -6.05
C GLY A 215 -8.81 -4.60 -7.54
N ASP A 216 -9.13 -3.46 -8.17
CA ASP A 216 -8.91 -3.24 -9.60
C ASP A 216 -7.45 -3.41 -10.06
N ALA A 217 -6.48 -3.18 -9.17
CA ALA A 217 -5.07 -3.35 -9.48
C ALA A 217 -4.71 -4.82 -9.77
N ARG A 218 -5.40 -5.75 -9.10
CA ARG A 218 -5.34 -7.20 -9.31
C ARG A 218 -6.27 -7.64 -10.44
N TRP A 219 -7.54 -7.23 -10.36
CA TRP A 219 -8.64 -7.71 -11.19
C TRP A 219 -8.46 -7.47 -12.69
N VAL A 220 -7.82 -6.36 -13.06
CA VAL A 220 -7.56 -6.02 -14.46
C VAL A 220 -6.88 -7.15 -15.25
N ASN A 221 -6.11 -8.02 -14.59
CA ASN A 221 -5.40 -9.13 -15.24
C ASN A 221 -6.16 -10.46 -15.22
N ASP A 222 -7.05 -10.67 -14.26
CA ASP A 222 -7.74 -11.95 -14.08
C ASP A 222 -8.95 -12.10 -15.02
N ARG A 223 -9.47 -10.97 -15.53
CA ARG A 223 -10.74 -10.92 -16.27
C ARG A 223 -10.68 -10.12 -17.56
N TRP A 224 -9.63 -10.31 -18.35
CA TRP A 224 -9.49 -9.63 -19.64
C TRP A 224 -10.59 -9.99 -20.67
N TYR A 225 -11.33 -11.08 -20.44
CA TYR A 225 -12.31 -11.66 -21.37
C TYR A 225 -13.72 -11.06 -21.28
N ASP A 226 -14.08 -10.35 -20.21
CA ASP A 226 -15.42 -9.74 -20.05
C ASP A 226 -15.44 -8.22 -20.34
N LEU A 227 -14.37 -7.72 -20.96
CA LEU A 227 -14.18 -6.30 -21.30
C LEU A 227 -14.32 -5.34 -20.10
N GLY A 228 -14.25 -5.85 -18.87
CA GLY A 228 -14.37 -5.07 -17.65
C GLY A 228 -15.80 -4.80 -17.19
N LEU A 229 -16.82 -5.44 -17.77
CA LEU A 229 -18.22 -5.27 -17.37
C LEU A 229 -18.42 -5.59 -15.89
N GLN A 230 -17.90 -6.73 -15.41
CA GLN A 230 -18.05 -7.06 -13.99
C GLN A 230 -17.30 -6.10 -13.06
N ARG A 231 -16.17 -5.52 -13.47
CA ARG A 231 -15.52 -4.48 -12.64
C ARG A 231 -16.40 -3.25 -12.47
N ILE A 232 -17.16 -2.88 -13.50
CA ILE A 232 -18.07 -1.74 -13.43
C ILE A 232 -19.23 -2.05 -12.47
N ASP A 233 -19.75 -3.29 -12.52
CA ASP A 233 -20.95 -3.67 -11.76
C ASP A 233 -20.67 -4.03 -10.29
N CYS A 234 -19.55 -4.70 -10.00
CA CYS A 234 -19.24 -5.19 -8.65
C CYS A 234 -17.83 -4.82 -8.14
N GLY A 235 -17.05 -4.02 -8.87
CA GLY A 235 -15.65 -3.75 -8.55
C GLY A 235 -15.40 -3.20 -7.14
N ALA A 236 -16.33 -2.39 -6.61
CA ALA A 236 -16.20 -1.84 -5.26
C ALA A 236 -16.38 -2.90 -4.17
N ASP A 237 -17.37 -3.80 -4.32
CA ASP A 237 -17.61 -4.91 -3.40
C ASP A 237 -16.42 -5.86 -3.30
N ILE A 238 -15.94 -6.25 -4.47
CA ILE A 238 -14.74 -7.05 -4.63
C ILE A 238 -13.51 -6.36 -4.04
N ALA A 239 -13.37 -5.05 -4.24
CA ALA A 239 -12.24 -4.30 -3.71
C ALA A 239 -12.22 -4.36 -2.18
N LEU A 240 -13.38 -4.23 -1.52
CA LEU A 240 -13.47 -4.41 -0.07
C LEU A 240 -13.08 -5.85 0.33
N ILE A 241 -13.65 -6.86 -0.32
CA ILE A 241 -13.35 -8.29 -0.02
C ILE A 241 -11.85 -8.56 -0.16
N ASP A 242 -11.22 -8.13 -1.26
CA ASP A 242 -9.79 -8.32 -1.50
C ASP A 242 -8.93 -7.65 -0.42
N GLY A 243 -9.28 -6.42 -0.03
CA GLY A 243 -8.57 -5.70 1.03
C GLY A 243 -8.68 -6.42 2.38
N TYR A 244 -9.87 -6.91 2.72
CA TYR A 244 -10.10 -7.65 3.95
C TYR A 244 -9.36 -9.00 3.97
N GLU A 245 -9.51 -9.82 2.92
CA GLU A 245 -8.87 -11.14 2.83
C GLU A 245 -7.33 -11.06 2.90
N LEU A 246 -6.71 -10.14 2.14
CA LEU A 246 -5.25 -9.97 2.21
C LEU A 246 -4.83 -9.48 3.59
N GLY A 247 -5.62 -8.58 4.21
CA GLY A 247 -5.38 -8.10 5.56
C GLY A 247 -5.33 -9.24 6.57
N GLN A 248 -6.36 -10.09 6.58
CA GLN A 248 -6.45 -11.24 7.49
C GLN A 248 -5.28 -12.20 7.30
N ALA A 249 -4.89 -12.46 6.06
CA ALA A 249 -3.73 -13.31 5.78
C ALA A 249 -2.41 -12.74 6.34
N MET A 250 -2.23 -11.41 6.29
CA MET A 250 -1.06 -10.75 6.88
C MET A 250 -1.07 -10.79 8.40
N VAL A 251 -2.24 -10.63 9.02
CA VAL A 251 -2.41 -10.77 10.47
C VAL A 251 -2.04 -12.18 10.93
N MET A 252 -2.57 -13.21 10.26
CA MET A 252 -2.25 -14.61 10.57
C MET A 252 -0.75 -14.91 10.47
N LYS A 253 -0.08 -14.32 9.47
CA LYS A 253 1.37 -14.42 9.32
C LYS A 253 2.10 -13.76 10.49
N SER A 254 1.68 -12.56 10.89
CA SER A 254 2.30 -11.83 11.99
C SER A 254 2.10 -12.52 13.33
N SER A 255 0.94 -13.14 13.58
CA SER A 255 0.66 -13.86 14.83
C SER A 255 1.45 -15.15 14.99
N ASN A 256 1.87 -15.78 13.89
CA ASN A 256 2.62 -17.04 13.91
C ASN A 256 4.11 -16.87 14.20
N GLY A 257 4.58 -15.64 14.50
CA GLY A 257 5.98 -15.37 14.83
C GLY A 257 6.97 -15.64 13.69
N SER A 258 6.46 -15.92 12.48
CA SER A 258 7.29 -16.04 11.30
C SER A 258 7.70 -14.66 10.84
N ASP A 259 9.02 -14.44 10.70
CA ASP A 259 9.56 -13.29 10.00
C ASP A 259 8.77 -13.06 8.71
N ILE A 260 8.15 -11.88 8.59
CA ILE A 260 7.36 -11.53 7.41
C ILE A 260 8.25 -11.52 6.15
N SER A 261 9.58 -11.51 6.32
CA SER A 261 10.62 -11.72 5.31
C SER A 261 10.81 -13.15 4.82
N GLY A 262 10.13 -14.18 5.33
CA GLY A 262 10.39 -15.55 4.87
C GLY A 262 9.39 -16.66 5.22
N GLY A 263 8.39 -16.40 6.09
CA GLY A 263 7.29 -17.36 6.28
C GLY A 263 6.42 -17.45 5.02
N ASP A 264 6.16 -18.66 4.53
CA ASP A 264 5.34 -18.91 3.34
C ASP A 264 3.90 -18.46 3.66
N LEU A 265 3.50 -17.30 3.16
CA LEU A 265 2.11 -16.88 3.18
C LEU A 265 1.33 -17.97 2.43
N ASP A 266 0.18 -18.42 2.97
CA ASP A 266 -0.63 -19.51 2.40
C ASP A 266 -0.55 -19.46 0.87
N THR A 267 -0.12 -20.56 0.26
CA THR A 267 0.10 -20.66 -1.19
C THR A 267 -1.10 -20.15 -1.98
N THR A 268 -2.32 -20.28 -1.43
CA THR A 268 -3.55 -19.72 -2.00
C THR A 268 -3.53 -18.19 -2.05
N ILE A 269 -3.17 -17.54 -0.95
CA ILE A 269 -3.06 -16.06 -0.83
C ILE A 269 -1.89 -15.57 -1.68
N THR A 270 -0.75 -16.25 -1.65
CA THR A 270 0.41 -15.92 -2.49
C THR A 270 0.03 -16.02 -3.97
N CYS A 271 -0.64 -17.09 -4.39
CA CYS A 271 -1.15 -17.19 -5.75
C CYS A 271 -2.20 -16.13 -6.07
N LYS A 272 -3.05 -15.73 -5.13
CA LYS A 272 -4.13 -14.77 -5.42
C LYS A 272 -3.61 -13.34 -5.51
N PHE A 273 -2.78 -12.89 -4.57
CA PHE A 273 -2.46 -11.47 -4.38
C PHE A 273 -1.02 -11.10 -4.76
N SER A 274 -0.07 -12.03 -4.81
CA SER A 274 1.34 -11.72 -5.15
C SER A 274 1.45 -11.16 -6.56
N ALA A 275 1.94 -9.92 -6.68
CA ALA A 275 2.14 -9.27 -7.97
C ALA A 275 3.11 -10.07 -8.84
N TYR A 276 4.16 -10.63 -8.23
CA TYR A 276 5.14 -11.48 -8.90
C TYR A 276 4.51 -12.75 -9.48
N GLU A 277 3.75 -13.51 -8.68
CA GLU A 277 3.13 -14.76 -9.16
C GLU A 277 2.02 -14.53 -10.18
N ILE A 278 1.25 -13.44 -10.05
CA ILE A 278 0.29 -13.01 -11.07
C ILE A 278 1.03 -12.71 -12.39
N SER A 279 2.09 -11.91 -12.34
CA SER A 279 2.89 -11.55 -13.50
C SER A 279 3.54 -12.78 -14.16
N ARG A 280 4.17 -13.65 -13.37
CA ARG A 280 4.80 -14.89 -13.81
C ARG A 280 3.81 -15.82 -14.52
N ARG A 281 2.65 -16.12 -13.91
CA ARG A 281 1.63 -16.98 -14.52
C ARG A 281 1.10 -16.39 -15.82
N ARG A 282 0.94 -15.07 -15.89
CA ARG A 282 0.52 -14.39 -17.12
C ARG A 282 1.57 -14.53 -18.23
N THR A 283 2.84 -14.32 -17.92
CA THR A 283 3.94 -14.50 -18.87
C THR A 283 3.96 -15.93 -19.39
N MET A 284 3.83 -16.92 -18.51
CA MET A 284 3.72 -18.33 -18.89
C MET A 284 2.53 -18.60 -19.82
N ARG A 285 1.32 -18.11 -19.47
CA ARG A 285 0.13 -18.26 -20.33
C ARG A 285 0.33 -17.65 -21.72
N ARG A 286 0.90 -16.44 -21.81
CA ARG A 286 1.19 -15.77 -23.08
C ARG A 286 2.19 -16.56 -23.92
N LEU A 287 3.24 -17.06 -23.29
CA LEU A 287 4.25 -17.89 -23.95
C LEU A 287 3.64 -19.20 -24.46
N SER A 288 2.80 -19.87 -23.68
CA SER A 288 2.07 -21.08 -24.11
C SER A 288 1.18 -20.80 -25.32
N ILE A 289 0.40 -19.72 -25.32
CA ILE A 289 -0.44 -19.32 -26.46
C ILE A 289 0.43 -19.08 -27.70
N LEU A 290 1.54 -18.37 -27.55
CA LEU A 290 2.45 -18.06 -28.65
C LEU A 290 3.09 -19.33 -29.23
N ILE A 291 3.51 -20.27 -28.39
CA ILE A 291 4.04 -21.58 -28.82
C ILE A 291 2.98 -22.36 -29.61
N VAL A 292 1.73 -22.40 -29.14
CA VAL A 292 0.63 -23.08 -29.83
C VAL A 292 0.36 -22.44 -31.20
N LEU A 293 0.32 -21.10 -31.26
CA LEU A 293 0.13 -20.38 -32.52
C LEU A 293 1.28 -20.64 -33.50
N LEU A 294 2.54 -20.65 -33.03
CA LEU A 294 3.70 -20.97 -33.84
C LEU A 294 3.63 -22.41 -34.37
N ALA A 295 3.23 -23.38 -33.54
CA ALA A 295 3.05 -24.76 -33.97
C ALA A 295 2.01 -24.87 -35.11
N ILE A 296 0.85 -24.21 -34.96
CA ILE A 296 -0.20 -24.19 -35.99
C ILE A 296 0.32 -23.60 -37.31
N VAL A 297 1.08 -22.50 -37.24
CA VAL A 297 1.68 -21.87 -38.44
C VAL A 297 2.69 -22.80 -39.10
N MET A 298 3.58 -23.43 -38.33
CA MET A 298 4.57 -24.38 -38.84
C MET A 298 3.91 -25.59 -39.52
N THR A 299 2.88 -26.17 -38.92
CA THR A 299 2.12 -27.29 -39.52
C THR A 299 1.47 -26.88 -40.84
N LYS A 300 0.88 -25.67 -40.91
CA LYS A 300 0.30 -25.15 -42.16
C LYS A 300 1.36 -24.91 -43.24
N ILE A 301 2.54 -24.45 -42.88
CA ILE A 301 3.66 -24.27 -43.82
C ILE A 301 4.15 -25.62 -44.35
N GLN A 302 4.31 -26.63 -43.48
CA GLN A 302 4.70 -27.98 -43.89
C GLN A 302 3.67 -28.61 -44.83
N GLN A 303 2.37 -28.48 -44.52
CA GLN A 303 1.30 -28.96 -45.40
C GLN A 303 1.36 -28.31 -46.79
N ARG A 304 1.66 -27.01 -46.88
CA ARG A 304 1.81 -26.31 -48.18
C ARG A 304 3.06 -26.71 -48.96
N LYS A 305 4.13 -27.16 -48.30
CA LYS A 305 5.36 -27.62 -48.96
C LYS A 305 5.29 -29.08 -49.42
N SER A 306 4.29 -29.83 -48.94
CA SER A 306 4.06 -31.23 -49.30
C SER A 306 3.11 -31.40 -50.49
N TRP A 307 2.66 -30.30 -51.10
CA TRP A 307 1.89 -30.22 -52.34
C TRP A 307 2.77 -29.61 -53.42
#